data_AF-A0A316HG48-F1
#
_entry.id   AF-A0A316HG48-F1
#
_cell.length_a   1.000
_cell.length_b   1.000
_cell.length_c   1.000
_cell.angle_alpha   90.00
_cell.angle_beta   90.00
_cell.angle_gamma   90.00
#
_symmetry.space_group_name_H-M   'P 1'
#
loop_
_entity.id
_entity.type
_entity.pdbx_description
1 polymer ?
#
loop_
_entity_poly.entity_id
_entity_poly.type
_entity_poly.pdbx_seq_one_letter_code
_entity_poly.pdbx_strand_id
1 'polypeptide(L)'
;MQEEISKKLIIKFLGQQCTEAERQVVLQVLNTPEGQRLFDEVLQERWDATMAADDLSDLQLSELHKELHQRIRPAKDSNVFRIFRSGLFRYASISAAVIIGLVLVITQKAGKPAEKTLVSMRQIVNPNGKRSVITLPDSSVVYLGAGSKISFPETFESDIRDINLDGEAFLMLNTSLNKPLLFTQVTCRRGILVPHSKSVRLKIARFLLHWPAAR
;
A
#
# COMPACT_ATOMS: atom_id res chain seq x y z
N MET A 1 -54.40 12.34 34.39
CA MET A 1 -54.57 10.88 34.50
C MET A 1 -53.44 10.10 33.82
N GLN A 2 -52.89 10.51 32.68
CA GLN A 2 -51.73 9.86 32.04
C GLN A 2 -50.38 10.08 32.75
N GLU A 3 -50.18 11.21 33.45
CA GLU A 3 -48.93 11.49 34.19
C GLU A 3 -48.66 10.52 35.36
N GLU A 4 -49.68 10.10 36.11
CA GLU A 4 -49.51 9.15 37.23
C GLU A 4 -49.08 7.76 36.77
N ILE A 5 -49.51 7.35 35.56
CA ILE A 5 -49.18 6.05 35.00
C ILE A 5 -47.69 5.97 34.66
N SER A 6 -47.11 7.05 34.13
CA SER A 6 -45.69 7.11 33.73
C SER A 6 -44.74 7.06 34.92
N LYS A 7 -45.00 7.83 35.99
CA LYS A 7 -44.15 7.84 37.20
C LYS A 7 -44.08 6.47 37.87
N LYS A 8 -45.24 5.82 38.06
CA LYS A 8 -45.31 4.48 38.66
C LYS A 8 -44.58 3.42 37.84
N LEU A 9 -44.63 3.53 36.51
CA LEU A 9 -43.96 2.62 35.60
C LEU A 9 -42.43 2.81 35.61
N ILE A 10 -41.96 4.06 35.69
CA ILE A 10 -40.53 4.39 35.85
C ILE A 10 -39.99 3.83 37.18
N ILE A 11 -40.76 3.94 38.27
CA ILE A 11 -40.37 3.37 39.58
C ILE A 11 -40.23 1.85 39.50
N LYS A 12 -41.15 1.15 38.82
CA LYS A 12 -41.03 -0.30 38.59
C LYS A 12 -39.82 -0.66 37.73
N PHE A 13 -39.50 0.18 36.73
CA PHE A 13 -38.35 -0.03 35.84
C PHE A 13 -37.02 0.06 36.61
N LEU A 14 -36.87 1.10 37.45
CA LEU A 14 -35.71 1.24 38.33
C LEU A 14 -35.59 0.08 39.34
N GLY A 15 -36.72 -0.48 39.77
CA GLY A 15 -36.78 -1.65 40.66
C GLY A 15 -36.55 -3.00 39.97
N GLN A 16 -36.28 -3.06 38.66
CA GLN A 16 -36.20 -4.28 37.85
C GLN A 16 -37.46 -5.17 37.87
N GLN A 17 -38.64 -4.59 38.14
CA GLN A 17 -39.91 -5.33 38.26
C GLN A 17 -40.84 -5.16 37.05
N CYS A 18 -40.32 -4.67 35.93
CA CYS A 18 -41.09 -4.50 34.70
C CYS A 18 -41.17 -5.79 33.89
N THR A 19 -42.35 -6.05 33.32
CA THR A 19 -42.49 -7.02 32.23
C THR A 19 -41.85 -6.48 30.95
N GLU A 20 -41.50 -7.37 30.01
CA GLU A 20 -40.84 -6.97 28.76
C GLU A 20 -41.68 -5.98 27.93
N ALA A 21 -43.00 -6.14 27.92
CA ALA A 21 -43.92 -5.22 27.26
C ALA A 21 -43.94 -3.83 27.92
N GLU A 22 -43.97 -3.77 29.26
CA GLU A 22 -43.91 -2.51 30.01
C GLU A 22 -42.56 -1.79 29.81
N ARG A 23 -41.47 -2.55 29.73
CA ARG A 23 -40.12 -2.00 29.50
C ARG A 23 -40.00 -1.27 28.17
N GLN A 24 -40.57 -1.83 27.09
CA GLN A 24 -40.56 -1.18 25.79
C GLN A 24 -41.33 0.15 25.79
N VAL A 25 -42.46 0.20 26.50
CA VAL A 25 -43.24 1.44 26.68
C VAL A 25 -42.42 2.48 27.46
N VAL A 26 -41.73 2.08 28.53
CA VAL A 26 -40.85 2.99 29.28
C VAL A 26 -39.73 3.55 28.39
N LEU A 27 -39.05 2.70 27.62
CA LEU A 27 -37.97 3.15 26.72
C LEU A 27 -38.48 4.12 25.64
N GLN A 28 -39.69 3.89 25.12
CA GLN A 28 -40.31 4.80 24.16
C GLN A 28 -40.64 6.16 24.79
N VAL A 29 -41.16 6.15 26.03
CA VAL A 29 -41.48 7.38 26.78
C VAL A 29 -40.20 8.15 27.17
N LEU A 30 -39.13 7.45 27.56
CA LEU A 30 -37.82 8.06 27.88
C LEU A 30 -37.15 8.74 26.70
N ASN A 31 -37.53 8.40 25.47
CA ASN A 31 -37.04 9.06 24.26
C ASN A 31 -37.80 10.37 23.94
N THR A 32 -38.79 10.73 24.75
CA THR A 32 -39.50 12.02 24.66
C THR A 32 -38.91 13.03 25.65
N PRO A 33 -38.88 14.33 25.32
CA PRO A 33 -38.36 15.36 26.22
C PRO A 33 -39.17 15.49 27.53
N GLU A 34 -40.46 15.14 27.51
CA GLU A 34 -41.31 15.11 28.70
C GLU A 34 -41.00 13.90 29.58
N GLY A 35 -40.76 12.72 28.99
CA GLY A 35 -40.40 11.51 29.72
C GLY A 35 -39.04 11.59 30.40
N GLN A 36 -38.07 12.29 29.81
CA GLN A 36 -36.77 12.55 30.45
C GLN A 36 -36.92 13.39 31.72
N ARG A 37 -37.73 14.45 31.69
CA ARG A 37 -37.99 15.29 32.88
C ARG A 37 -38.64 14.51 34.01
N LEU A 38 -39.63 13.67 33.70
CA LEU A 38 -40.29 12.82 34.68
C LEU A 38 -39.34 11.76 35.25
N PHE A 39 -38.42 11.24 34.42
CA PHE A 39 -37.39 10.30 34.86
C PHE A 39 -36.40 10.97 35.80
N ASP A 40 -35.92 12.17 35.45
CA ASP A 40 -34.99 12.94 36.27
C ASP A 40 -35.64 13.35 37.60
N GLU A 41 -36.91 13.75 37.59
CA GLU A 41 -37.68 14.08 38.81
C GLU A 41 -37.78 12.88 39.77
N VAL A 42 -38.17 11.70 39.25
CA VAL A 42 -38.28 10.47 40.05
C VAL A 42 -36.91 9.98 40.53
N LEU A 43 -35.89 10.13 39.69
CA LEU A 43 -34.52 9.75 40.05
C LEU A 43 -34.00 10.64 41.17
N GLN A 44 -34.24 11.95 41.10
CA GLN A 44 -33.78 12.91 42.11
C GLN A 44 -34.51 12.74 43.43
N GLU A 45 -35.83 12.59 43.43
CA GLU A 45 -36.62 12.29 44.65
C GLU A 45 -36.13 11.01 45.34
N ARG A 46 -35.82 9.98 44.55
CA ARG A 46 -35.29 8.72 45.09
C ARG A 46 -33.83 8.83 45.51
N TRP A 47 -33.00 9.54 44.76
CA TRP A 47 -31.60 9.78 45.07
C TRP A 47 -31.49 10.49 46.42
N ASP A 48 -32.26 11.57 46.62
CA ASP A 48 -32.32 12.31 47.88
C ASP A 48 -32.81 11.43 49.04
N ALA A 49 -33.77 10.54 48.80
CA ALA A 49 -34.24 9.57 49.80
C ALA A 49 -33.18 8.50 50.16
N THR A 50 -32.37 8.04 49.20
CA THR A 50 -31.25 7.12 49.48
C THR A 50 -30.04 7.81 50.08
N MET A 51 -29.71 9.03 49.67
CA MET A 51 -28.59 9.80 50.23
C MET A 51 -28.84 10.19 51.69
N ALA A 52 -30.10 10.37 52.08
CA ALA A 52 -30.47 10.55 53.49
C ALA A 52 -30.26 9.28 54.35
N ALA A 53 -30.10 8.11 53.72
CA ALA A 53 -29.87 6.82 54.38
C ALA A 53 -28.43 6.31 54.21
N ASP A 54 -27.63 6.88 53.30
CA ASP A 54 -26.31 6.40 52.94
C ASP A 54 -25.21 7.26 53.59
N ASP A 55 -25.18 7.25 54.93
CA ASP A 55 -24.00 7.65 55.71
C ASP A 55 -22.99 6.50 55.71
N LEU A 56 -22.52 6.11 54.51
CA LEU A 56 -21.44 5.15 54.39
C LEU A 56 -20.18 5.80 54.92
N SER A 57 -19.80 5.43 56.13
CA SER A 57 -18.53 5.83 56.71
C SER A 57 -17.38 5.50 55.75
N ASP A 58 -16.42 6.43 55.58
CA ASP A 58 -15.29 6.31 54.65
C ASP A 58 -14.55 4.96 54.73
N LEU A 59 -14.57 4.36 55.93
CA LEU A 59 -13.96 3.07 56.22
C LEU A 59 -14.69 1.92 55.50
N GLN A 60 -16.03 1.92 55.49
CA GLN A 60 -16.84 0.92 54.78
C GLN A 60 -16.70 1.04 53.26
N LEU A 61 -16.58 2.27 52.74
CA LEU A 61 -16.33 2.53 51.32
C LEU A 61 -15.00 1.92 50.87
N SER A 62 -13.95 2.08 51.68
CA SER A 62 -12.62 1.53 51.39
C SER A 62 -12.60 -0.01 51.37
N GLU A 63 -13.38 -0.64 52.25
CA GLU A 63 -13.47 -2.10 52.37
C GLU A 63 -14.25 -2.71 51.20
N LEU A 64 -15.36 -2.07 50.81
CA LEU A 64 -16.12 -2.42 49.62
C LEU A 64 -15.29 -2.28 48.34
N HIS A 65 -14.54 -1.19 48.21
CA HIS A 65 -13.69 -0.93 47.05
C HIS A 65 -12.59 -2.01 46.92
N LYS A 66 -12.02 -2.45 48.05
CA LYS A 66 -11.03 -3.53 48.11
C LYS A 66 -11.63 -4.87 47.70
N GLU A 67 -12.86 -5.17 48.11
CA GLU A 67 -13.54 -6.41 47.71
C GLU A 67 -13.94 -6.40 46.23
N LEU A 68 -14.41 -5.27 45.69
CA LEU A 68 -14.66 -5.12 44.26
C LEU A 68 -13.39 -5.36 43.43
N HIS A 69 -12.25 -4.80 43.85
CA HIS A 69 -10.97 -5.06 43.20
C HIS A 69 -10.52 -6.53 43.26
N GLN A 70 -10.97 -7.29 44.25
CA GLN A 70 -10.71 -8.73 44.31
C GLN A 70 -11.63 -9.53 43.39
N ARG A 71 -12.90 -9.13 43.28
CA ARG A 71 -13.88 -9.78 42.39
C ARG A 71 -13.64 -9.47 40.91
N ILE A 72 -13.11 -8.29 40.59
CA ILE A 72 -12.74 -7.87 39.23
C ILE A 72 -11.26 -8.22 38.93
N ARG A 73 -10.66 -9.17 39.65
CA ARG A 73 -9.40 -9.77 39.16
C ARG A 73 -9.74 -10.47 37.85
N PRO A 74 -9.21 -10.03 36.68
CA PRO A 74 -9.32 -10.84 35.49
C PRO A 74 -8.73 -12.19 35.86
N ALA A 75 -9.47 -13.29 35.60
CA ALA A 75 -8.93 -14.63 35.72
C ALA A 75 -7.56 -14.60 35.03
N LYS A 76 -6.50 -14.76 35.84
CA LYS A 76 -5.12 -14.69 35.38
C LYS A 76 -4.93 -15.88 34.46
N ASP A 77 -5.22 -15.67 33.18
CA ASP A 77 -5.07 -16.67 32.15
C ASP A 77 -3.56 -16.88 31.98
N SER A 78 -3.04 -17.86 32.73
CA SER A 78 -1.62 -18.05 32.97
C SER A 78 -0.87 -18.66 31.78
N ASN A 79 -1.39 -18.49 30.57
CA ASN A 79 -0.73 -18.91 29.34
C ASN A 79 0.11 -17.81 28.68
N VAL A 80 0.22 -16.63 29.30
CA VAL A 80 1.16 -15.61 28.83
C VAL A 80 2.57 -15.89 29.39
N PHE A 81 3.22 -16.83 28.71
CA PHE A 81 4.68 -16.94 28.54
C PHE A 81 5.54 -17.28 29.77
N ARG A 82 5.39 -18.53 30.27
CA ARG A 82 6.43 -19.24 31.05
C ARG A 82 7.61 -19.70 30.17
N ILE A 83 8.15 -18.83 29.32
CA ILE A 83 9.28 -19.14 28.41
C ILE A 83 10.53 -18.31 28.77
N PHE A 84 10.40 -17.28 29.60
CA PHE A 84 11.51 -16.41 30.03
C PHE A 84 12.37 -16.97 31.18
N ARG A 85 12.58 -18.29 31.25
CA ARG A 85 13.36 -18.92 32.33
C ARG A 85 14.40 -19.96 31.89
N SER A 86 14.78 -20.00 30.61
CA SER A 86 15.84 -20.89 30.14
C SER A 86 17.09 -20.10 29.73
N GLY A 87 18.26 -20.58 30.15
CA GLY A 87 19.58 -19.99 29.86
C GLY A 87 19.96 -19.93 28.37
N LEU A 88 19.06 -20.32 27.47
CA LEU A 88 19.23 -20.26 26.01
C LEU A 88 19.32 -18.82 25.47
N PHE A 89 18.70 -17.84 26.13
CA PHE A 89 18.78 -16.45 25.68
C PHE A 89 20.21 -15.86 25.75
N ARG A 90 21.11 -16.46 26.55
CA ARG A 90 22.52 -16.05 26.60
C ARG A 90 23.27 -16.39 25.31
N TYR A 91 22.89 -17.46 24.64
CA TYR A 91 23.46 -17.85 23.34
C TYR A 91 22.74 -17.17 22.18
N ALA A 92 21.46 -16.79 22.35
CA ALA A 92 20.69 -16.07 21.35
C ALA A 92 21.23 -14.66 21.05
N SER A 93 21.81 -13.97 22.05
CA SER A 93 22.42 -12.65 21.83
C SER A 93 23.72 -12.74 21.02
N ILE A 94 24.53 -13.77 21.25
CA ILE A 94 25.79 -14.00 20.52
C ILE A 94 25.49 -14.39 19.06
N SER A 95 24.51 -15.27 18.83
CA SER A 95 24.14 -15.68 17.47
C SER A 95 23.55 -14.53 16.65
N ALA A 96 22.76 -13.64 17.27
CA ALA A 96 22.22 -12.46 16.58
C ALA A 96 23.33 -11.52 16.09
N ALA A 97 24.35 -11.25 16.92
CA ALA A 97 25.48 -10.40 16.53
C ALA A 97 26.30 -11.01 15.37
N VAL A 98 26.50 -12.34 15.38
CA VAL A 98 27.20 -13.05 14.30
C VAL A 98 26.40 -13.01 13.00
N ILE A 99 25.08 -13.20 13.06
CA ILE A 99 24.20 -13.13 11.88
C ILE A 99 24.22 -11.72 11.28
N ILE A 100 24.12 -10.67 12.11
CA ILE A 100 24.17 -9.27 11.65
C ILE A 100 25.52 -8.96 11.01
N GLY A 101 26.63 -9.38 11.63
CA GLY A 101 27.97 -9.22 11.06
C GLY A 101 28.14 -9.94 9.72
N LEU A 102 27.63 -11.18 9.61
CA LEU A 102 27.67 -11.94 8.36
C LEU A 102 26.87 -11.26 7.26
N VAL A 103 25.66 -10.76 7.57
CA VAL A 103 24.82 -10.02 6.63
C VAL A 103 25.51 -8.72 6.17
N LEU A 104 26.17 -7.99 7.08
CA LEU A 104 26.93 -6.79 6.73
C LEU A 104 28.14 -7.09 5.83
N VAL A 105 28.81 -8.23 6.02
CA VAL A 105 29.93 -8.64 5.16
C VAL A 105 29.42 -9.08 3.78
N ILE A 106 28.31 -9.82 3.72
CA ILE A 106 27.70 -10.25 2.45
C ILE A 106 27.20 -9.03 1.67
N THR A 107 26.55 -8.07 2.32
CA THR A 107 26.05 -6.85 1.66
C THR A 107 27.16 -5.91 1.21
N GLN A 108 28.31 -5.87 1.91
CA GLN A 108 29.48 -5.11 1.45
C GLN A 108 30.21 -5.78 0.27
N LYS A 109 30.13 -7.11 0.15
CA LYS A 109 30.72 -7.87 -0.97
C LYS A 109 29.77 -8.05 -2.15
N ALA A 110 28.46 -7.97 -1.93
CA ALA A 110 27.47 -7.86 -2.99
C ALA A 110 27.68 -6.50 -3.67
N GLY A 111 28.36 -6.53 -4.80
CA GLY A 111 28.77 -5.34 -5.55
C GLY A 111 27.65 -4.31 -5.67
N LYS A 112 28.06 -3.03 -5.63
CA LYS A 112 27.20 -1.86 -5.84
C LYS A 112 26.15 -2.17 -6.91
N PRO A 113 24.85 -1.87 -6.70
CA PRO A 113 23.87 -2.00 -7.78
C PRO A 113 24.42 -1.24 -8.97
N ALA A 114 24.49 -1.91 -10.13
CA ALA A 114 25.04 -1.34 -11.35
C ALA A 114 24.53 0.09 -11.50
N GLU A 115 25.45 1.04 -11.30
CA GLU A 115 25.18 2.44 -11.52
C GLU A 115 24.61 2.52 -12.93
N LYS A 116 23.36 2.98 -13.06
CA LYS A 116 22.79 3.22 -14.38
C LYS A 116 23.65 4.30 -15.01
N THR A 117 24.65 3.87 -15.78
CA THR A 117 25.49 4.76 -16.56
C THR A 117 24.54 5.67 -17.33
N LEU A 118 24.65 6.98 -17.11
CA LEU A 118 23.91 7.96 -17.90
C LEU A 118 24.44 7.89 -19.33
N VAL A 119 23.86 7.02 -20.13
CA VAL A 119 24.24 6.88 -21.54
C VAL A 119 23.77 8.14 -22.26
N SER A 120 24.72 8.93 -22.74
CA SER A 120 24.46 10.13 -23.55
C SER A 120 23.77 9.72 -24.85
N MET A 121 22.52 10.15 -25.03
CA MET A 121 21.70 9.85 -26.20
C MET A 121 21.80 10.98 -27.21
N ARG A 122 22.17 10.65 -28.45
CA ARG A 122 22.16 11.56 -29.59
C ARG A 122 20.85 11.41 -30.36
N GLN A 123 20.23 12.55 -30.68
CA GLN A 123 18.99 12.62 -31.44
C GLN A 123 19.17 13.40 -32.74
N ILE A 124 18.65 12.86 -33.84
CA ILE A 124 18.66 13.51 -35.16
C ILE A 124 17.21 13.55 -35.69
N VAL A 125 16.80 14.70 -36.21
CA VAL A 125 15.45 14.95 -36.72
C VAL A 125 15.54 15.52 -38.12
N ASN A 126 14.87 14.88 -39.09
CA ASN A 126 14.73 15.41 -40.43
C ASN A 126 13.42 16.19 -40.55
N PRO A 127 13.45 17.44 -41.05
CA PRO A 127 12.22 18.16 -41.38
C PRO A 127 11.49 17.49 -42.56
N ASN A 128 10.23 17.85 -42.75
CA ASN A 128 9.43 17.37 -43.88
C ASN A 128 10.10 17.71 -45.23
N GLY A 129 10.05 16.77 -46.17
CA GLY A 129 10.67 16.89 -47.49
C GLY A 129 12.19 16.71 -47.57
N LYS A 130 12.91 16.51 -46.44
CA LYS A 130 14.37 16.30 -46.44
C LYS A 130 14.75 14.87 -46.06
N ARG A 131 15.77 14.32 -46.72
CA ARG A 131 16.37 13.02 -46.39
C ARG A 131 17.81 13.23 -45.96
N SER A 132 18.31 12.37 -45.08
CA SER A 132 19.70 12.43 -44.61
C SER A 132 20.32 11.03 -44.52
N VAL A 133 21.64 10.99 -44.63
CA VAL A 133 22.44 9.78 -44.42
C VAL A 133 23.24 9.98 -43.14
N ILE A 134 23.10 9.04 -42.21
CA ILE A 134 23.69 9.11 -40.87
C ILE A 134 24.59 7.90 -40.68
N THR A 135 25.83 8.13 -40.29
CA THR A 135 26.75 7.07 -39.87
C THR A 135 26.68 6.91 -38.37
N LEU A 136 26.34 5.71 -37.91
CA LEU A 136 26.29 5.33 -36.50
C LEU A 136 27.71 5.15 -35.93
N PRO A 137 27.90 5.19 -34.59
CA PRO A 137 29.19 4.98 -33.95
C PRO A 137 29.89 3.65 -34.30
N ASP A 138 29.11 2.65 -34.69
CA ASP A 138 29.58 1.31 -35.11
C ASP A 138 29.89 1.22 -36.62
N SER A 139 29.95 2.36 -37.32
CA SER A 139 30.13 2.46 -38.78
C SER A 139 28.99 1.87 -39.63
N SER A 140 27.81 1.65 -39.05
CA SER A 140 26.59 1.31 -39.81
C SER A 140 25.98 2.57 -40.41
N VAL A 141 25.30 2.42 -41.55
CA VAL A 141 24.72 3.55 -42.30
C VAL A 141 23.20 3.52 -42.20
N VAL A 142 22.60 4.66 -41.85
CA VAL A 142 21.15 4.84 -41.79
C VAL A 142 20.72 5.92 -42.78
N TYR A 143 19.80 5.58 -43.68
CA TYR A 143 19.11 6.54 -44.54
C TYR A 143 17.81 6.92 -43.86
N LEU A 144 17.74 8.14 -43.34
CA LEU A 144 16.58 8.65 -42.61
C LEU A 144 15.65 9.40 -43.56
N GLY A 145 14.36 9.03 -43.54
CA GLY A 145 13.31 9.62 -44.34
C GLY A 145 12.95 11.06 -43.95
N ALA A 146 12.01 11.63 -44.69
CA ALA A 146 11.45 12.95 -44.41
C ALA A 146 10.51 12.90 -43.21
N GLY A 147 10.55 13.94 -42.37
CA GLY A 147 9.72 14.00 -41.15
C GLY A 147 10.05 12.92 -40.12
N SER A 148 11.19 12.25 -40.26
CA SER A 148 11.59 11.10 -39.44
C SER A 148 12.62 11.52 -38.39
N LYS A 149 12.66 10.79 -37.27
CA LYS A 149 13.51 11.05 -36.11
C LYS A 149 14.16 9.78 -35.63
N ILE A 150 15.45 9.86 -35.30
CA ILE A 150 16.22 8.75 -34.74
C ILE A 150 16.94 9.18 -33.46
N SER A 151 17.02 8.29 -32.48
CA SER A 151 17.77 8.46 -31.24
C SER A 151 18.62 7.23 -30.95
N PHE A 152 19.89 7.42 -30.65
CA PHE A 152 20.87 6.34 -30.39
C PHE A 152 21.96 6.82 -29.41
N PRO A 153 22.62 5.92 -28.67
CA PRO A 153 23.69 6.29 -27.75
C PRO A 153 24.97 6.70 -28.49
N GLU A 154 25.79 7.56 -27.87
CA GLU A 154 27.07 8.01 -28.45
C GLU A 154 28.06 6.85 -28.65
N THR A 155 28.01 5.85 -27.77
CA THR A 155 28.80 4.62 -27.84
C THR A 155 27.90 3.41 -27.57
N PHE A 156 28.11 2.33 -28.33
CA PHE A 156 27.43 1.05 -28.09
C PHE A 156 28.29 0.17 -27.17
N GLU A 157 28.09 0.28 -25.86
CA GLU A 157 28.85 -0.49 -24.86
C GLU A 157 28.39 -1.95 -24.74
N SER A 158 27.13 -2.22 -25.07
CA SER A 158 26.50 -3.52 -24.94
C SER A 158 26.45 -4.27 -26.26
N ASP A 159 26.22 -5.58 -26.16
CA ASP A 159 25.92 -6.47 -27.29
C ASP A 159 24.62 -6.09 -28.01
N ILE A 160 23.76 -5.28 -27.39
CA ILE A 160 22.47 -4.83 -27.93
C ILE A 160 22.59 -3.38 -28.42
N ARG A 161 22.18 -3.13 -29.67
CA ARG A 161 22.05 -1.76 -30.21
C ARG A 161 20.64 -1.23 -29.93
N ASP A 162 20.53 -0.36 -28.94
CA ASP A 162 19.27 0.34 -28.63
C ASP A 162 19.13 1.59 -29.51
N ILE A 163 18.18 1.55 -30.43
CA ILE A 163 17.92 2.63 -31.40
C ILE A 163 16.42 2.88 -31.44
N ASN A 164 16.02 4.11 -31.12
CA ASN A 164 14.63 4.53 -31.21
C ASN A 164 14.40 5.29 -32.53
N LEU A 165 13.39 4.87 -33.31
CA LEU A 165 13.09 5.43 -34.62
C LEU A 165 11.60 5.78 -34.72
N ASP A 166 11.30 6.99 -35.16
CA ASP A 166 9.96 7.45 -35.50
C ASP A 166 9.94 7.92 -36.96
N GLY A 167 9.05 7.37 -37.78
CA GLY A 167 9.04 7.58 -39.23
C GLY A 167 9.72 6.46 -40.03
N GLU A 168 10.30 6.80 -41.17
CA GLU A 168 10.86 5.84 -42.13
C GLU A 168 12.39 5.90 -42.15
N ALA A 169 13.04 4.74 -42.11
CA ALA A 169 14.47 4.65 -42.31
C ALA A 169 14.89 3.32 -42.91
N PHE A 170 16.03 3.34 -43.59
CA PHE A 170 16.71 2.16 -44.11
C PHE A 170 18.06 2.00 -43.42
N LEU A 171 18.32 0.83 -42.83
CA LEU A 171 19.53 0.57 -42.06
C LEU A 171 20.41 -0.46 -42.78
N MET A 172 21.66 -0.06 -43.05
CA MET A 172 22.74 -0.92 -43.51
C MET A 172 23.67 -1.20 -42.34
N LEU A 173 23.52 -2.38 -41.72
CA LEU A 173 24.32 -2.79 -40.58
C LEU A 173 25.68 -3.32 -41.04
N ASN A 174 26.76 -2.80 -40.45
CA ASN A 174 28.09 -3.33 -40.69
C ASN A 174 28.28 -4.64 -39.89
N THR A 175 28.55 -5.74 -40.61
CA THR A 175 28.75 -7.09 -40.07
C THR A 175 30.21 -7.40 -39.69
N SER A 176 31.12 -6.43 -39.76
CA SER A 176 32.57 -6.66 -39.66
C SER A 176 33.13 -6.83 -38.24
N LEU A 177 32.34 -6.65 -37.17
CA LEU A 177 32.77 -7.05 -35.84
C LEU A 177 32.36 -8.50 -35.60
N ASN A 178 33.32 -9.30 -35.13
CA ASN A 178 33.23 -10.71 -34.73
C ASN A 178 32.29 -10.95 -33.52
N LYS A 179 31.15 -10.26 -33.51
CA LYS A 179 30.08 -10.28 -32.52
C LYS A 179 28.80 -10.73 -33.25
N PRO A 180 28.06 -11.72 -32.72
CA PRO A 180 26.87 -12.24 -33.38
C PRO A 180 25.86 -11.11 -33.63
N LEU A 181 25.05 -11.25 -34.68
CA LEU A 181 24.00 -10.32 -35.10
C LEU A 181 22.97 -10.12 -33.98
N LEU A 182 23.26 -9.21 -33.05
CA LEU A 182 22.51 -9.05 -31.82
C LEU A 182 21.46 -7.95 -32.00
N PHE A 183 20.24 -8.44 -32.16
CA PHE A 183 18.95 -7.82 -31.85
C PHE A 183 18.97 -6.29 -31.70
N THR A 184 18.58 -5.58 -32.76
CA THR A 184 18.19 -4.17 -32.66
C THR A 184 16.79 -4.10 -32.07
N GLN A 185 16.61 -3.51 -30.89
CA GLN A 185 15.28 -3.12 -30.43
C GLN A 185 14.89 -1.83 -31.13
N VAL A 186 14.26 -1.95 -32.30
CA VAL A 186 13.67 -0.78 -32.99
C VAL A 186 12.26 -0.58 -32.47
N THR A 187 12.06 0.41 -31.61
CA THR A 187 10.73 0.83 -31.21
C THR A 187 10.19 1.79 -32.26
N CYS A 188 9.37 1.29 -33.18
CA CYS A 188 8.72 2.10 -34.23
C CYS A 188 7.32 2.52 -33.77
N ARG A 189 7.05 3.82 -33.66
CA ARG A 189 5.70 4.33 -33.35
C ARG A 189 4.82 4.50 -34.60
N ARG A 190 5.39 4.95 -35.72
CA ARG A 190 4.74 5.03 -37.04
C ARG A 190 5.79 4.94 -38.15
N GLY A 191 5.89 3.80 -38.86
CA GLY A 191 6.91 3.65 -39.91
C GLY A 191 7.10 2.24 -40.46
N ILE A 192 7.64 2.16 -41.68
CA ILE A 192 7.98 0.92 -42.39
C ILE A 192 9.50 0.71 -42.31
N LEU A 193 9.91 -0.44 -41.77
CA LEU A 193 11.30 -0.90 -41.78
C LEU A 193 11.49 -1.88 -42.94
N VAL A 194 12.41 -1.58 -43.86
CA VAL A 194 12.72 -2.45 -45.00
C VAL A 194 14.06 -3.15 -44.78
N PRO A 195 14.10 -4.47 -44.56
CA PRO A 195 15.35 -5.22 -44.38
C PRO A 195 16.06 -5.45 -45.73
N HIS A 196 17.39 -5.29 -45.76
CA HIS A 196 18.19 -5.47 -46.99
C HIS A 196 18.90 -6.84 -47.12
N SER A 197 18.86 -7.69 -46.10
CA SER A 197 19.59 -8.97 -46.12
C SER A 197 18.71 -10.14 -45.75
N LYS A 198 18.83 -11.22 -46.54
CA LYS A 198 18.16 -12.52 -46.36
C LYS A 198 18.68 -13.24 -45.11
N SER A 199 18.41 -12.72 -43.91
CA SER A 199 18.42 -13.44 -42.60
C SER A 199 18.15 -12.54 -41.39
N VAL A 200 17.52 -11.37 -41.56
CA VAL A 200 17.16 -10.54 -40.40
C VAL A 200 15.80 -10.98 -39.86
N ARG A 201 15.79 -11.88 -38.85
CA ARG A 201 14.59 -12.15 -38.04
C ARG A 201 14.33 -10.95 -37.12
N LEU A 202 13.59 -9.96 -37.62
CA LEU A 202 12.97 -8.93 -36.78
C LEU A 202 11.92 -9.60 -35.88
N LYS A 203 12.21 -9.77 -34.59
CA LYS A 203 11.16 -9.94 -33.58
C LYS A 203 10.52 -8.56 -33.36
N ILE A 204 9.55 -8.22 -34.20
CA ILE A 204 8.67 -7.07 -33.96
C ILE A 204 7.88 -7.42 -32.69
N ALA A 205 8.13 -6.68 -31.61
CA ALA A 205 7.29 -6.74 -30.43
C ALA A 205 5.88 -6.28 -30.86
N ARG A 206 4.94 -7.23 -30.94
CA ARG A 206 3.54 -6.99 -31.26
C ARG A 206 2.92 -6.15 -30.13
N PHE A 207 3.07 -4.83 -30.22
CA PHE A 207 2.37 -3.91 -29.34
C PHE A 207 0.94 -3.76 -29.88
N LEU A 208 -0.01 -4.37 -29.16
CA LEU A 208 -1.44 -4.22 -29.39
C LEU A 208 -1.82 -2.73 -29.27
N LEU A 209 -1.94 -2.03 -30.40
CA LEU A 209 -2.60 -0.73 -30.46
C LEU A 209 -4.03 -0.95 -30.94
N HIS A 210 -4.96 -0.76 -30.01
CA HIS A 210 -6.39 -0.57 -30.25
C HIS A 210 -6.58 0.52 -31.30
N TRP A 211 -7.18 0.16 -32.43
CA TRP A 211 -7.61 1.08 -33.47
C TRP A 211 -8.99 1.63 -33.10
N PRO A 212 -9.20 2.95 -32.90
CA PRO A 212 -10.54 3.49 -32.87
C PRO A 212 -11.03 3.58 -34.32
N ALA A 213 -12.07 2.80 -34.62
CA ALA A 213 -12.78 2.86 -35.88
C ALA A 213 -13.30 4.27 -36.13
N ALA A 214 -13.04 4.77 -37.34
CA ALA A 214 -13.62 5.99 -37.86
C ALA A 214 -15.15 5.91 -37.84
N ARG A 215 -15.79 7.02 -37.47
CA ARG A 215 -17.13 7.38 -37.90
C ARG A 215 -17.15 8.89 -38.16
#